data_AF-A0A6L7WYS7-F1
#
_entry.id   AF-A0A6L7WYS7-F1
#
_cell.length_a   1.000
_cell.length_b   1.000
_cell.length_c   1.000
_cell.angle_alpha   90.00
_cell.angle_beta   90.00
_cell.angle_gamma   90.00
#
_symmetry.space_group_name_H-M   'P 1'
#
loop_
_entity.id
_entity.type
_entity.pdbx_description
1 polymer ?
#
loop_
_entity_poly.entity_id
_entity_poly.type
_entity_poly.pdbx_seq_one_letter_code
_entity_poly.pdbx_strand_id
1 'polypeptide(L)'
;MPLPLRSKELAFSGPVVRGAWGKDVRRVQEWLCLNGHAVAVVGAFESATEAALRAFCTARGLPASGVVDGAMFEALSAPMRHTLADLGDLPDGIGGMVVAVAKRHEEENPREVGGQNRGPWVRPYMDGHEGSDWPRCAGFVSFVIHQACVALGRHMPFPKTYSCDTLAANAQKRNLFTAERYIDRSDAASSLAPGTIFLSWRVSGDWTHTGIVTAAGEETFATIEGNTNDEGSREGHEVCTRTRGYGNRDFVLLSRWRPLSYAQARPDMEWRNVAALEGAFEVTSRLPNEFGGTSTVPVSRRLEGFSTAVGSRVPSAACATDVVDPVAVRVTCYGCPRWLPAPYTSA
;
A
#
# COMPACT_ATOMS: atom_id res chain seq x y z
N MET A 1 13.65 -20.50 -2.27
CA MET A 1 13.30 -19.25 -2.97
C MET A 1 12.27 -18.49 -2.14
N PRO A 2 12.35 -17.15 -2.09
CA PRO A 2 11.32 -16.34 -1.44
C PRO A 2 9.97 -16.57 -2.15
N LEU A 3 8.89 -16.65 -1.37
CA LEU A 3 7.54 -16.85 -1.89
C LEU A 3 7.11 -15.61 -2.72
N PRO A 4 6.36 -15.80 -3.82
CA PRO A 4 5.82 -14.67 -4.57
C PRO A 4 4.91 -13.81 -3.69
N LEU A 5 4.88 -12.51 -3.98
CA LEU A 5 4.01 -11.57 -3.27
C LEU A 5 2.55 -12.01 -3.42
N ARG A 6 1.83 -12.06 -2.30
CA ARG A 6 0.40 -12.38 -2.28
C ARG A 6 -0.39 -11.09 -2.08
N SER A 7 -1.35 -10.84 -2.97
CA SER A 7 -2.32 -9.74 -2.83
C SER A 7 -3.67 -10.26 -2.33
N LYS A 8 -4.27 -9.54 -1.37
CA LYS A 8 -5.65 -9.79 -0.91
C LYS A 8 -6.68 -9.59 -2.04
N GLU A 9 -6.30 -8.91 -3.11
CA GLU A 9 -7.13 -8.73 -4.31
C GLU A 9 -7.30 -10.00 -5.13
N LEU A 10 -6.41 -10.97 -4.96
CA LEU A 10 -6.48 -12.27 -5.64
C LEU A 10 -7.21 -13.34 -4.83
N ALA A 11 -7.65 -13.01 -3.62
CA ALA A 11 -8.42 -13.91 -2.77
C ALA A 11 -9.86 -14.07 -3.30
N PHE A 12 -10.27 -15.33 -3.48
CA PHE A 12 -11.60 -15.73 -3.90
C PHE A 12 -12.37 -16.30 -2.70
N SER A 13 -13.43 -15.61 -2.28
CA SER A 13 -14.22 -15.96 -1.07
C SER A 13 -15.34 -16.96 -1.37
N GLY A 14 -15.66 -17.21 -2.64
CA GLY A 14 -16.74 -18.09 -3.08
C GLY A 14 -17.45 -17.57 -4.33
N PRO A 15 -18.31 -18.39 -4.97
CA PRO A 15 -19.00 -18.00 -6.20
C PRO A 15 -19.86 -16.76 -6.04
N VAL A 16 -19.84 -15.88 -7.04
CA VAL A 16 -20.67 -14.68 -7.10
C VAL A 16 -21.65 -14.79 -8.27
N VAL A 17 -22.94 -14.56 -7.98
CA VAL A 17 -24.04 -14.69 -8.95
C VAL A 17 -24.97 -13.49 -8.89
N ARG A 18 -25.88 -13.37 -9.86
CA ARG A 18 -26.92 -12.35 -9.85
C ARG A 18 -27.77 -12.40 -8.57
N GLY A 19 -28.07 -11.24 -8.02
CA GLY A 19 -28.71 -11.06 -6.71
C GLY A 19 -27.73 -11.04 -5.54
N ALA A 20 -26.44 -11.35 -5.76
CA ALA A 20 -25.42 -11.17 -4.74
C ALA A 20 -25.10 -9.68 -4.51
N TRP A 21 -24.57 -9.40 -3.32
CA TRP A 21 -24.23 -8.05 -2.87
C TRP A 21 -22.98 -8.05 -1.98
N GLY A 22 -22.34 -6.88 -1.85
CA GLY A 22 -21.21 -6.65 -0.96
C GLY A 22 -19.85 -6.55 -1.67
N LYS A 23 -18.79 -6.76 -0.90
CA LYS A 23 -17.40 -6.49 -1.32
C LYS A 23 -16.91 -7.37 -2.46
N ASP A 24 -17.32 -8.63 -2.52
CA ASP A 24 -16.86 -9.57 -3.56
C ASP A 24 -17.48 -9.19 -4.91
N VAL A 25 -18.76 -8.77 -4.92
CA VAL A 25 -19.41 -8.20 -6.11
C VAL A 25 -18.73 -6.92 -6.56
N ARG A 26 -18.41 -6.02 -5.61
CA ARG A 26 -17.68 -4.78 -5.91
C ARG A 26 -16.35 -5.08 -6.61
N ARG A 27 -15.61 -6.07 -6.11
CA ARG A 27 -14.34 -6.50 -6.71
C ARG A 27 -14.52 -7.08 -8.11
N VAL A 28 -15.57 -7.87 -8.35
CA VAL A 28 -15.91 -8.35 -9.71
C VAL A 28 -16.19 -7.17 -10.64
N GLN A 29 -16.97 -6.19 -10.22
CA GLN A 29 -17.27 -4.99 -11.01
C GLN A 29 -16.02 -4.19 -11.33
N GLU A 30 -15.11 -4.03 -10.35
CA GLU A 30 -13.83 -3.37 -10.58
C GLU A 30 -12.97 -4.10 -11.62
N TRP A 31 -12.87 -5.44 -11.53
CA TRP A 31 -12.13 -6.24 -12.52
C TRP A 31 -12.79 -6.22 -13.91
N LEU A 32 -14.12 -6.21 -13.99
CA LEU A 32 -14.82 -6.04 -15.27
C LEU A 32 -14.46 -4.70 -15.91
N CYS A 33 -14.50 -3.61 -15.15
CA CYS A 33 -14.06 -2.29 -15.61
C CYS A 33 -12.60 -2.29 -16.09
N LEU A 34 -11.70 -2.97 -15.36
CA LEU A 34 -10.29 -3.11 -15.75
C LEU A 34 -10.10 -3.91 -17.05
N ASN A 35 -10.99 -4.86 -17.32
CA ASN A 35 -10.99 -5.64 -18.56
C ASN A 35 -11.78 -4.97 -19.70
N GLY A 36 -12.20 -3.71 -19.56
CA GLY A 36 -12.89 -2.95 -20.62
C GLY A 36 -14.41 -3.13 -20.65
N HIS A 37 -14.99 -3.81 -19.65
CA HIS A 37 -16.43 -4.03 -19.53
C HIS A 37 -16.99 -3.14 -18.42
N ALA A 38 -17.13 -1.85 -18.72
CA ALA A 38 -17.49 -0.83 -17.73
C ALA A 38 -18.89 -1.06 -17.13
N VAL A 39 -18.95 -1.06 -15.80
CA VAL A 39 -20.18 -1.17 -15.00
C VAL A 39 -20.09 -0.26 -13.77
N ALA A 40 -21.25 0.12 -13.22
CA ALA A 40 -21.29 0.85 -11.97
C ALA A 40 -20.77 -0.02 -10.82
N VAL A 41 -19.78 0.48 -10.08
CA VAL A 41 -19.14 -0.22 -8.96
C VAL A 41 -19.92 0.05 -7.67
N VAL A 42 -21.13 -0.52 -7.60
CA VAL A 42 -22.07 -0.33 -6.48
C VAL A 42 -22.08 -1.50 -5.49
N GLY A 43 -21.50 -2.64 -5.86
CA GLY A 43 -21.48 -3.84 -5.05
C GLY A 43 -22.79 -4.63 -5.07
N ALA A 44 -23.63 -4.45 -6.09
CA ALA A 44 -24.84 -5.23 -6.34
C ALA A 44 -24.77 -5.90 -7.72
N PHE A 45 -24.91 -7.23 -7.76
CA PHE A 45 -24.79 -8.01 -8.99
C PHE A 45 -26.16 -8.10 -9.63
N GLU A 46 -26.47 -7.14 -10.49
CA GLU A 46 -27.74 -7.08 -11.22
C GLU A 46 -27.55 -7.37 -12.72
N SER A 47 -28.61 -7.18 -13.51
CA SER A 47 -28.63 -7.41 -14.96
C SER A 47 -27.47 -6.75 -15.70
N ALA A 48 -27.07 -5.54 -15.31
CA ALA A 48 -25.94 -4.83 -15.91
C ALA A 48 -24.59 -5.53 -15.65
N THR A 49 -24.38 -6.02 -14.43
CA THR A 49 -23.15 -6.77 -14.08
C THR A 49 -23.14 -8.13 -14.78
N GLU A 50 -24.29 -8.80 -14.86
CA GLU A 50 -24.43 -10.05 -15.60
C GLU A 50 -24.11 -9.86 -17.10
N ALA A 51 -24.67 -8.83 -17.72
CA ALA A 51 -24.43 -8.53 -19.13
C ALA A 51 -22.95 -8.23 -19.41
N ALA A 52 -22.30 -7.44 -18.55
CA ALA A 52 -20.87 -7.16 -18.66
C ALA A 52 -20.00 -8.41 -18.47
N LEU A 53 -20.34 -9.28 -17.52
CA LEU A 53 -19.67 -10.56 -17.35
C LEU A 53 -19.81 -11.44 -18.59
N ARG A 54 -21.01 -11.53 -19.18
CA ARG A 54 -21.23 -12.30 -20.42
C ARG A 54 -20.43 -11.71 -21.58
N ALA A 55 -20.37 -10.39 -21.70
CA ALA A 55 -19.54 -9.72 -22.71
C ALA A 55 -18.04 -10.02 -22.54
N PHE A 56 -17.55 -10.02 -21.30
CA PHE A 56 -16.18 -10.45 -20.98
C PHE A 56 -15.92 -11.90 -21.39
N CYS A 57 -16.84 -12.80 -21.05
CA CYS A 57 -16.72 -14.21 -21.42
C CYS A 57 -16.63 -14.38 -22.94
N THR A 58 -17.54 -13.74 -23.69
CA THR A 58 -17.54 -13.77 -25.16
C THR A 58 -16.23 -13.22 -25.74
N ALA A 59 -15.74 -12.09 -25.24
CA ALA A 59 -14.50 -11.48 -25.71
C ALA A 59 -13.26 -12.37 -25.45
N ARG A 60 -13.29 -13.21 -24.41
CA ARG A 60 -12.21 -14.13 -24.04
C ARG A 60 -12.43 -15.58 -24.51
N GLY A 61 -13.51 -15.87 -25.22
CA GLY A 61 -13.86 -17.24 -25.64
C GLY A 61 -14.16 -18.18 -24.47
N LEU A 62 -14.64 -17.65 -23.34
CA LEU A 62 -14.96 -18.40 -22.12
C LEU A 62 -16.46 -18.74 -22.03
N PRO A 63 -16.84 -19.80 -21.29
CA PRO A 63 -18.24 -20.11 -21.03
C PRO A 63 -18.97 -18.97 -20.30
N ALA A 64 -20.03 -18.45 -20.90
CA ALA A 64 -20.85 -17.38 -20.33
C ALA A 64 -21.93 -17.92 -19.37
N SER A 65 -21.52 -18.58 -18.28
CA SER A 65 -22.44 -19.17 -17.29
C SER A 65 -23.28 -18.13 -16.53
N GLY A 66 -22.82 -16.88 -16.46
CA GLY A 66 -23.40 -15.83 -15.61
C GLY A 66 -22.99 -15.95 -14.13
N VAL A 67 -22.09 -16.88 -13.82
CA VAL A 67 -21.53 -17.13 -12.49
C VAL A 67 -20.05 -16.78 -12.50
N VAL A 68 -19.58 -16.04 -11.48
CA VAL A 68 -18.15 -15.86 -11.23
C VAL A 68 -17.70 -16.92 -10.24
N ASP A 69 -17.19 -18.03 -10.77
CA ASP A 69 -16.48 -19.05 -9.99
C ASP A 69 -14.98 -18.72 -9.87
N GLY A 70 -14.20 -19.65 -9.31
CA GLY A 70 -12.76 -19.46 -9.13
C GLY A 70 -12.01 -19.26 -10.46
N ALA A 71 -12.34 -20.04 -11.49
CA ALA A 71 -11.70 -19.95 -12.80
C ALA A 71 -12.06 -18.63 -13.50
N MET A 72 -13.31 -18.19 -13.39
CA MET A 72 -13.75 -16.90 -13.92
C MET A 72 -13.07 -15.74 -13.18
N PHE A 73 -12.95 -15.83 -11.85
CA PHE A 73 -12.24 -14.83 -11.06
C PHE A 73 -10.75 -14.77 -11.40
N GLU A 74 -10.12 -15.93 -11.65
CA GLU A 74 -8.75 -16.01 -12.16
C GLU A 74 -8.61 -15.31 -13.52
N ALA A 75 -9.53 -15.55 -14.45
CA ALA A 75 -9.52 -14.89 -15.77
C ALA A 75 -9.69 -13.36 -15.65
N LEU A 76 -10.57 -12.90 -14.76
CA LEU A 76 -10.79 -11.48 -14.49
C LEU A 76 -9.56 -10.79 -13.88
N SER A 77 -8.88 -11.48 -12.95
CA SER A 77 -7.73 -10.97 -12.21
C SER A 77 -6.38 -11.37 -12.82
N ALA A 78 -6.37 -11.96 -14.02
CA ALA A 78 -5.18 -12.45 -14.70
C ALA A 78 -4.06 -11.38 -14.84
N PRO A 79 -4.35 -10.11 -15.19
CA PRO A 79 -3.33 -9.05 -15.23
C PRO A 79 -2.50 -8.94 -13.94
N MET A 80 -3.15 -8.92 -12.77
CA MET A 80 -2.44 -8.83 -11.49
C MET A 80 -1.77 -10.14 -11.10
N ARG A 81 -2.33 -11.29 -11.51
CA ARG A 81 -1.65 -12.57 -11.32
C ARG A 81 -0.35 -12.61 -12.10
N HIS A 82 -0.33 -12.10 -13.33
CA HIS A 82 0.87 -12.01 -14.14
C HIS A 82 1.93 -11.11 -13.48
N THR A 83 1.56 -9.91 -13.01
CA THR A 83 2.52 -9.01 -12.35
C THR A 83 3.12 -9.57 -11.08
N LEU A 84 2.33 -10.31 -10.29
CA LEU A 84 2.77 -10.87 -9.00
C LEU A 84 3.38 -12.28 -9.11
N ALA A 85 3.35 -12.89 -10.29
CA ALA A 85 3.97 -14.18 -10.54
C ALA A 85 5.49 -14.12 -10.31
N ASP A 86 6.10 -15.30 -10.13
CA ASP A 86 7.56 -15.41 -10.08
C ASP A 86 8.18 -14.75 -11.32
N LEU A 87 9.25 -14.01 -11.07
CA LEU A 87 9.94 -13.22 -12.06
C LEU A 87 11.01 -14.06 -12.79
N GLY A 88 11.46 -15.17 -12.20
CA GLY A 88 12.45 -16.07 -12.79
C GLY A 88 13.84 -15.44 -12.92
N ASP A 89 14.57 -15.82 -13.97
CA ASP A 89 15.93 -15.36 -14.25
C ASP A 89 15.90 -13.94 -14.85
N LEU A 90 15.89 -12.94 -13.97
CA LEU A 90 15.93 -11.52 -14.31
C LEU A 90 17.31 -10.92 -14.00
N PRO A 91 17.62 -9.72 -14.57
CA PRO A 91 18.95 -9.12 -14.51
C PRO A 91 19.56 -9.08 -13.11
N ASP A 92 20.88 -9.27 -13.07
CA ASP A 92 21.66 -9.15 -11.85
C ASP A 92 21.62 -7.72 -11.31
N GLY A 93 21.27 -7.59 -10.03
CA GLY A 93 21.30 -6.33 -9.30
C GLY A 93 19.95 -5.63 -9.17
N ILE A 94 19.87 -4.77 -8.15
CA ILE A 94 18.59 -4.16 -7.74
C ILE A 94 18.00 -3.25 -8.82
N GLY A 95 18.83 -2.48 -9.53
CA GLY A 95 18.37 -1.49 -10.49
C GLY A 95 17.67 -2.13 -11.69
N GLY A 96 18.33 -3.13 -12.29
CA GLY A 96 17.74 -3.91 -13.40
C GLY A 96 16.46 -4.63 -12.99
N MET A 97 16.44 -5.24 -11.80
CA MET A 97 15.24 -5.90 -11.28
C MET A 97 14.08 -4.92 -11.04
N VAL A 98 14.35 -3.74 -10.46
CA VAL A 98 13.34 -2.69 -10.27
C VAL A 98 12.73 -2.26 -11.60
N VAL A 99 13.55 -2.07 -12.64
CA VAL A 99 13.05 -1.72 -13.98
C VAL A 99 12.23 -2.86 -14.59
N ALA A 100 12.67 -4.11 -14.45
CA ALA A 100 11.95 -5.26 -14.99
C ALA A 100 10.57 -5.44 -14.33
N VAL A 101 10.49 -5.26 -13.00
CA VAL A 101 9.21 -5.25 -12.28
C VAL A 101 8.35 -4.08 -12.74
N ALA A 102 8.89 -2.86 -12.81
CA ALA A 102 8.14 -1.68 -13.24
C ALA A 102 7.51 -1.88 -14.64
N LYS A 103 8.29 -2.42 -15.59
CA LYS A 103 7.83 -2.74 -16.96
C LYS A 103 6.72 -3.78 -16.97
N ARG A 104 6.86 -4.87 -16.21
CA ARG A 104 5.80 -5.89 -16.10
C ARG A 104 4.50 -5.29 -15.57
N HIS A 105 4.60 -4.36 -14.61
CA HIS A 105 3.43 -3.64 -14.13
C HIS A 105 2.84 -2.74 -15.21
N GLU A 106 3.65 -1.94 -15.92
CA GLU A 106 3.20 -1.09 -17.03
C GLU A 106 2.47 -1.87 -18.13
N GLU A 107 2.98 -3.03 -18.54
CA GLU A 107 2.38 -3.90 -19.57
C GLU A 107 0.91 -4.26 -19.29
N GLU A 108 0.54 -4.35 -18.01
CA GLU A 108 -0.81 -4.71 -17.56
C GLU A 108 -1.74 -3.50 -17.35
N ASN A 109 -1.27 -2.30 -17.74
CA ASN A 109 -1.99 -1.02 -17.68
C ASN A 109 -2.77 -0.79 -16.36
N PRO A 110 -2.08 -0.76 -15.20
CA PRO A 110 -2.69 -0.57 -13.90
C PRO A 110 -3.36 0.79 -13.82
N ARG A 111 -4.68 0.81 -13.65
CA ARG A 111 -5.46 2.05 -13.55
C ARG A 111 -6.42 2.06 -12.36
N GLU A 112 -6.84 3.27 -12.02
CA GLU A 112 -7.85 3.51 -10.98
C GLU A 112 -9.25 3.12 -11.43
N VAL A 113 -10.03 2.56 -10.51
CA VAL A 113 -11.43 2.22 -10.76
C VAL A 113 -12.27 2.55 -9.53
N GLY A 114 -13.39 3.23 -9.77
CA GLY A 114 -14.34 3.60 -8.73
C GLY A 114 -13.96 4.89 -7.98
N GLY A 115 -13.14 5.76 -8.58
CA GLY A 115 -12.77 7.07 -8.05
C GLY A 115 -11.26 7.26 -7.91
N GLN A 116 -10.87 8.50 -7.61
CA GLN A 116 -9.48 8.92 -7.46
C GLN A 116 -8.75 8.11 -6.39
N ASN A 117 -7.58 7.58 -6.73
CA ASN A 117 -6.75 6.72 -5.89
C ASN A 117 -7.51 5.49 -5.35
N ARG A 118 -8.41 4.87 -6.15
CA ARG A 118 -9.17 3.66 -5.75
C ARG A 118 -9.01 2.49 -6.70
N GLY A 119 -9.31 1.30 -6.17
CA GLY A 119 -9.50 0.11 -6.97
C GLY A 119 -8.41 -0.95 -6.82
N PRO A 120 -8.50 -2.05 -7.59
CA PRO A 120 -7.72 -3.26 -7.36
C PRO A 120 -6.21 -3.05 -7.46
N TRP A 121 -5.74 -2.20 -8.37
CA TRP A 121 -4.31 -1.88 -8.48
C TRP A 121 -3.83 -0.90 -7.41
N VAL A 122 -4.75 -0.16 -6.79
CA VAL A 122 -4.38 0.83 -5.76
C VAL A 122 -4.04 0.15 -4.45
N ARG A 123 -4.95 -0.68 -3.98
CA ARG A 123 -4.87 -1.36 -2.70
C ARG A 123 -3.53 -2.10 -2.46
N PRO A 124 -2.96 -2.90 -3.38
CA PRO A 124 -1.68 -3.56 -3.12
C PRO A 124 -0.49 -2.60 -3.03
N TYR A 125 -0.49 -1.49 -3.78
CA TYR A 125 0.62 -0.52 -3.70
C TYR A 125 0.54 0.34 -2.44
N MET A 126 -0.61 0.37 -1.79
CA MET A 126 -0.93 1.21 -0.63
C MET A 126 -1.26 0.37 0.63
N ASP A 127 -0.85 -0.90 0.67
CA ASP A 127 -1.16 -1.89 1.74
C ASP A 127 -2.63 -1.95 2.18
N GLY A 128 -3.55 -1.72 1.26
CA GLY A 128 -5.00 -1.78 1.45
C GLY A 128 -5.68 -0.41 1.58
N HIS A 129 -4.91 0.67 1.69
CA HIS A 129 -5.46 2.03 1.66
C HIS A 129 -5.87 2.44 0.24
N GLU A 130 -6.91 3.27 0.14
CA GLU A 130 -7.40 3.84 -1.11
C GLU A 130 -8.23 5.10 -0.81
N GLY A 131 -8.47 5.93 -1.83
CA GLY A 131 -9.20 7.20 -1.75
C GLY A 131 -8.30 8.41 -1.97
N SER A 132 -8.90 9.57 -2.22
CA SER A 132 -8.21 10.81 -2.63
C SER A 132 -7.05 11.24 -1.72
N ASP A 133 -7.11 10.88 -0.44
CA ASP A 133 -6.05 11.21 0.55
C ASP A 133 -4.78 10.35 0.38
N TRP A 134 -4.80 9.38 -0.53
CA TRP A 134 -3.75 8.38 -0.73
C TRP A 134 -3.13 8.46 -2.14
N PRO A 135 -2.43 9.56 -2.49
CA PRO A 135 -1.70 9.64 -3.75
C PRO A 135 -0.67 8.51 -3.81
N ARG A 136 -0.72 7.75 -4.89
CA ARG A 136 -0.10 6.41 -4.94
C ARG A 136 1.28 6.34 -5.58
N CYS A 137 1.88 7.46 -5.99
CA CYS A 137 3.17 7.47 -6.70
C CYS A 137 4.29 6.82 -5.88
N ALA A 138 4.50 7.27 -4.62
CA ALA A 138 5.49 6.68 -3.74
C ALA A 138 5.12 5.27 -3.26
N GLY A 139 3.82 4.95 -3.15
CA GLY A 139 3.36 3.60 -2.86
C GLY A 139 3.70 2.62 -3.99
N PHE A 140 3.45 3.00 -5.25
CA PHE A 140 3.86 2.24 -6.42
C PHE A 140 5.38 2.00 -6.45
N VAL A 141 6.18 3.06 -6.30
CA VAL A 141 7.65 2.94 -6.27
C VAL A 141 8.10 2.01 -5.13
N SER A 142 7.58 2.20 -3.92
CA SER A 142 7.90 1.34 -2.77
C SER A 142 7.52 -0.12 -3.02
N PHE A 143 6.36 -0.36 -3.65
CA PHE A 143 5.89 -1.70 -4.00
C PHE A 143 6.83 -2.37 -5.01
N VAL A 144 7.21 -1.67 -6.08
CA VAL A 144 8.12 -2.18 -7.11
C VAL A 144 9.50 -2.52 -6.52
N ILE A 145 10.06 -1.65 -5.68
CA ILE A 145 11.35 -1.93 -5.00
C ILE A 145 11.21 -3.15 -4.10
N HIS A 146 10.09 -3.27 -3.37
CA HIS A 146 9.82 -4.43 -2.52
C HIS A 146 9.75 -5.73 -3.30
N GLN A 147 8.98 -5.75 -4.38
CA GLN A 147 8.89 -6.92 -5.25
C GLN A 147 10.24 -7.30 -5.86
N ALA A 148 11.04 -6.32 -6.28
CA ALA A 148 12.39 -6.55 -6.78
C ALA A 148 13.32 -7.13 -5.70
N CYS A 149 13.25 -6.63 -4.46
CA CYS A 149 14.04 -7.15 -3.34
C CYS A 149 13.62 -8.58 -2.99
N VAL A 150 12.31 -8.88 -2.98
CA VAL A 150 11.78 -10.24 -2.78
C VAL A 150 12.32 -11.17 -3.86
N ALA A 151 12.22 -10.81 -5.14
CA ALA A 151 12.73 -11.63 -6.24
C ALA A 151 14.24 -11.95 -6.10
N LEU A 152 15.03 -10.96 -5.66
CA LEU A 152 16.47 -11.11 -5.45
C LEU A 152 16.85 -11.79 -4.12
N GLY A 153 15.90 -12.10 -3.24
CA GLY A 153 16.18 -12.63 -1.90
C GLY A 153 16.95 -11.64 -1.00
N ARG A 154 16.68 -10.34 -1.15
CA ARG A 154 17.35 -9.24 -0.44
C ARG A 154 16.38 -8.46 0.44
N HIS A 155 16.90 -7.80 1.46
CA HIS A 155 16.12 -6.86 2.28
C HIS A 155 15.81 -5.58 1.52
N MET A 156 14.84 -4.78 1.98
CA MET A 156 14.62 -3.45 1.41
C MET A 156 15.74 -2.47 1.78
N PRO A 157 16.08 -1.50 0.89
CA PRO A 157 17.03 -0.43 1.20
C PRO A 157 16.51 0.54 2.28
N PHE A 158 15.20 0.59 2.50
CA PHE A 158 14.51 1.38 3.53
C PHE A 158 13.05 0.88 3.67
N PRO A 159 12.33 1.20 4.77
CA PRO A 159 10.92 0.84 4.93
C PRO A 159 10.05 1.36 3.78
N LYS A 160 9.00 0.60 3.42
CA LYS A 160 7.99 1.06 2.46
C LYS A 160 7.35 2.35 2.96
N THR A 161 6.97 3.22 2.03
CA THR A 161 6.34 4.50 2.33
C THR A 161 5.44 4.95 1.19
N TYR A 162 4.44 5.76 1.54
CA TYR A 162 3.52 6.40 0.60
C TYR A 162 3.81 7.89 0.41
N SER A 163 4.79 8.43 1.15
CA SER A 163 5.21 9.83 1.09
C SER A 163 6.56 9.94 0.38
N CYS A 164 6.61 10.82 -0.62
CA CYS A 164 7.84 11.21 -1.31
C CYS A 164 8.88 11.82 -0.34
N ASP A 165 8.44 12.65 0.61
CA ASP A 165 9.33 13.21 1.64
C ASP A 165 9.92 12.14 2.55
N THR A 166 9.10 11.18 2.97
CA THR A 166 9.57 10.06 3.79
C THR A 166 10.54 9.17 3.00
N LEU A 167 10.29 8.98 1.70
CA LEU A 167 11.20 8.27 0.79
C LEU A 167 12.54 9.00 0.71
N ALA A 168 12.53 10.31 0.47
CA ALA A 168 13.72 11.15 0.42
C ALA A 168 14.50 11.11 1.74
N ALA A 169 13.83 11.31 2.87
CA ALA A 169 14.43 11.28 4.21
C ALA A 169 15.07 9.93 4.52
N ASN A 170 14.41 8.82 4.16
CA ASN A 170 14.98 7.48 4.33
C ASN A 170 16.20 7.25 3.43
N ALA A 171 16.15 7.71 2.17
CA ALA A 171 17.28 7.63 1.25
C ALA A 171 18.49 8.45 1.73
N GLN A 172 18.25 9.64 2.29
CA GLN A 172 19.29 10.48 2.89
C GLN A 172 19.96 9.79 4.07
N LYS A 173 19.18 9.22 5.01
CA LYS A 173 19.71 8.45 6.16
C LYS A 173 20.58 7.25 5.74
N ARG A 174 20.38 6.75 4.52
CA ARG A 174 21.10 5.60 3.94
C ARG A 174 22.19 6.00 2.94
N ASN A 175 22.48 7.29 2.78
CA ASN A 175 23.43 7.82 1.79
C ASN A 175 23.13 7.39 0.34
N LEU A 176 21.85 7.18 0.02
CA LEU A 176 21.38 6.83 -1.33
C LEU A 176 20.87 8.06 -2.10
N PHE A 177 20.56 9.15 -1.40
CA PHE A 177 20.04 10.38 -1.99
C PHE A 177 21.15 11.19 -2.68
N THR A 178 20.82 11.82 -3.80
CA THR A 178 21.66 12.83 -4.46
C THR A 178 20.79 13.95 -5.01
N ALA A 179 21.22 15.19 -4.85
CA ALA A 179 20.53 16.34 -5.42
C ALA A 179 20.84 16.46 -6.93
N GLU A 180 19.91 17.07 -7.65
CA GLU A 180 19.99 17.41 -9.09
C GLU A 180 21.39 17.89 -9.53
N ARG A 181 21.88 18.93 -8.84
CA ARG A 181 23.15 19.63 -9.15
C ARG A 181 24.42 18.78 -9.08
N TYR A 182 24.33 17.57 -8.54
CA TYR A 182 25.46 16.64 -8.43
C TYR A 182 25.42 15.53 -9.49
N ILE A 183 24.44 15.56 -10.40
CA ILE A 183 24.38 14.64 -11.52
C ILE A 183 25.29 15.13 -12.64
N ASP A 184 26.27 14.31 -13.02
CA ASP A 184 27.02 14.54 -14.25
C ASP A 184 26.15 14.13 -15.43
N ARG A 185 25.64 15.12 -16.14
CA ARG A 185 24.76 14.92 -17.29
C ARG A 185 25.52 14.48 -18.55
N SER A 186 26.81 14.80 -18.65
CA SER A 186 27.64 14.32 -19.76
C SER A 186 27.87 12.81 -19.70
N ASP A 187 27.77 12.23 -18.50
CA ASP A 187 27.75 10.79 -18.24
C ASP A 187 26.48 10.37 -17.47
N ALA A 188 25.32 10.84 -17.95
CA ALA A 188 24.04 10.63 -17.29
C ALA A 188 23.71 9.15 -17.07
N ALA A 189 24.07 8.28 -18.01
CA ALA A 189 23.79 6.84 -17.92
C ALA A 189 24.50 6.18 -16.73
N SER A 190 25.73 6.62 -16.43
CA SER A 190 26.47 6.15 -15.25
C SER A 190 26.01 6.85 -13.97
N SER A 191 25.72 8.15 -14.05
CA SER A 191 25.24 8.95 -12.90
C SER A 191 23.85 8.52 -12.41
N LEU A 192 22.96 8.14 -13.32
CA LEU A 192 21.58 7.71 -13.08
C LEU A 192 21.33 6.33 -13.69
N ALA A 193 22.00 5.32 -13.14
CA ALA A 193 21.79 3.93 -13.54
C ALA A 193 20.30 3.54 -13.52
N PRO A 194 19.82 2.68 -14.45
CA PRO A 194 18.45 2.19 -14.47
C PRO A 194 18.00 1.65 -13.11
N GLY A 195 16.77 1.98 -12.72
CA GLY A 195 16.19 1.68 -11.41
C GLY A 195 16.48 2.75 -10.35
N THR A 196 17.19 3.83 -10.70
CA THR A 196 17.23 5.05 -9.90
C THR A 196 15.81 5.60 -9.71
N ILE A 197 15.52 6.14 -8.52
CA ILE A 197 14.22 6.78 -8.27
C ILE A 197 14.39 8.28 -8.43
N PHE A 198 13.54 8.95 -9.20
CA PHE A 198 13.51 10.41 -9.22
C PHE A 198 12.48 10.93 -8.21
N LEU A 199 12.70 12.13 -7.70
CA LEU A 199 11.80 12.84 -6.81
C LEU A 199 11.59 14.25 -7.34
N SER A 200 10.37 14.58 -7.72
CA SER A 200 9.98 15.94 -8.11
C SER A 200 9.71 16.77 -6.87
N TRP A 201 10.34 17.93 -6.78
CA TRP A 201 10.06 18.89 -5.71
C TRP A 201 9.44 20.18 -6.25
N ARG A 202 8.53 20.77 -5.46
CA ARG A 202 7.94 22.08 -5.75
C ARG A 202 8.78 23.19 -5.13
N VAL A 203 9.18 22.96 -3.90
CA VAL A 203 10.16 23.74 -3.14
C VAL A 203 11.22 22.77 -2.66
N SER A 204 12.49 23.19 -2.62
CA SER A 204 13.58 22.34 -2.12
C SER A 204 13.24 21.78 -0.73
N GLY A 205 13.23 20.45 -0.60
CA GLY A 205 12.85 19.75 0.63
C GLY A 205 11.38 19.33 0.73
N ASP A 206 10.53 19.69 -0.24
CA ASP A 206 9.12 19.28 -0.38
C ASP A 206 8.94 18.50 -1.70
N TRP A 207 9.03 17.18 -1.61
CA TRP A 207 8.88 16.28 -2.75
C TRP A 207 7.43 15.83 -2.90
N THR A 208 6.90 16.02 -4.10
CA THR A 208 5.46 15.89 -4.38
C THR A 208 5.12 14.76 -5.32
N HIS A 209 6.11 14.24 -6.06
CA HIS A 209 5.94 13.14 -7.01
C HIS A 209 7.22 12.34 -7.18
N THR A 210 7.08 11.08 -7.61
CA THR A 210 8.22 10.18 -7.78
C THR A 210 7.93 9.10 -8.83
N GLY A 211 9.00 8.52 -9.36
CA GLY A 211 8.94 7.41 -10.30
C GLY A 211 10.32 6.80 -10.52
N ILE A 212 10.37 5.80 -11.39
CA ILE A 212 11.55 4.96 -11.62
C ILE A 212 12.20 5.37 -12.92
N VAL A 213 13.47 5.76 -12.89
CA VAL A 213 14.29 6.04 -14.07
C VAL A 213 14.62 4.72 -14.78
N THR A 214 14.31 4.62 -16.06
CA THR A 214 14.60 3.44 -16.90
C THR A 214 15.80 3.64 -17.82
N ALA A 215 16.07 4.89 -18.21
CA ALA A 215 17.25 5.30 -18.97
C ALA A 215 17.49 6.81 -18.75
N ALA A 216 18.75 7.25 -18.83
CA ALA A 216 19.12 8.65 -18.70
C ALA A 216 20.06 9.07 -19.83
N GLY A 217 19.79 10.24 -20.43
CA GLY A 217 20.63 10.92 -21.40
C GLY A 217 20.97 12.34 -20.92
N GLU A 218 21.70 13.11 -21.74
CA GLU A 218 22.26 14.39 -21.31
C GLU A 218 21.20 15.45 -20.94
N GLU A 219 20.10 15.52 -21.69
CA GLU A 219 19.06 16.53 -21.46
C GLU A 219 17.82 16.00 -20.74
N THR A 220 17.52 14.71 -20.92
CA THR A 220 16.30 14.07 -20.45
C THR A 220 16.55 12.66 -19.96
N PHE A 221 15.58 12.11 -19.22
CA PHE A 221 15.58 10.73 -18.77
C PHE A 221 14.17 10.12 -18.95
N ALA A 222 14.15 8.83 -19.26
CA ALA A 222 12.94 8.03 -19.38
C ALA A 222 12.57 7.42 -18.02
N THR A 223 11.28 7.27 -17.78
CA THR A 223 10.74 6.85 -16.48
C THR A 223 9.53 5.96 -16.62
N ILE A 224 9.24 5.15 -15.60
CA ILE A 224 7.95 4.52 -15.35
C ILE A 224 7.44 5.05 -14.01
N GLU A 225 6.20 5.53 -13.99
CA GLU A 225 5.66 6.26 -12.84
C GLU A 225 4.24 5.79 -12.52
N GLY A 226 3.89 5.72 -11.24
CA GLY A 226 2.53 5.47 -10.81
C GLY A 226 1.82 6.77 -10.45
N ASN A 227 0.49 6.78 -10.58
CA ASN A 227 -0.34 7.97 -10.36
C ASN A 227 -0.01 9.13 -11.29
N THR A 228 0.23 8.85 -12.57
CA THR A 228 0.46 9.90 -13.55
C THR A 228 -0.57 9.84 -14.69
N ASN A 229 -0.58 10.89 -15.51
CA ASN A 229 -1.47 11.11 -16.65
C ASN A 229 -0.66 11.87 -17.71
N ASP A 230 -1.23 12.18 -18.88
CA ASP A 230 -0.54 12.90 -19.96
C ASP A 230 0.11 14.22 -19.49
N GLU A 231 -0.48 14.90 -18.50
CA GLU A 231 0.03 16.14 -17.91
C GLU A 231 1.22 15.92 -16.94
N GLY A 232 1.50 14.68 -16.56
CA GLY A 232 2.59 14.34 -15.64
C GLY A 232 2.34 14.82 -14.21
N SER A 233 1.06 15.03 -13.86
CA SER A 233 0.62 15.62 -12.60
C SER A 233 0.57 14.59 -11.45
N ARG A 234 0.41 15.09 -10.22
CA ARG A 234 0.26 14.30 -8.98
C ARG A 234 -1.06 13.50 -8.95
N GLU A 235 -2.04 13.88 -9.76
CA GLU A 235 -3.39 13.31 -9.82
C GLU A 235 -3.60 12.54 -11.12
N GLY A 236 -2.67 11.65 -11.41
CA GLY A 236 -2.83 10.69 -12.49
C GLY A 236 -3.77 9.55 -12.16
N HIS A 237 -4.01 8.67 -13.13
CA HIS A 237 -4.91 7.53 -12.96
C HIS A 237 -4.29 6.21 -13.42
N GLU A 238 -3.04 6.21 -13.89
CA GLU A 238 -2.38 5.03 -14.42
C GLU A 238 -0.89 4.93 -14.02
N VAL A 239 -0.30 3.78 -14.32
CA VAL A 239 1.15 3.60 -14.42
C VAL A 239 1.54 3.76 -15.88
N CYS A 240 2.44 4.70 -16.21
CA CYS A 240 2.88 4.88 -17.60
C CYS A 240 4.32 5.40 -17.72
N THR A 241 4.86 5.28 -18.94
CA THR A 241 6.18 5.80 -19.30
C THR A 241 6.13 7.32 -19.52
N ARG A 242 7.16 8.03 -19.03
CA ARG A 242 7.36 9.46 -19.33
C ARG A 242 8.81 9.79 -19.67
N THR A 243 8.97 10.83 -20.48
CA THR A 243 10.24 11.55 -20.64
C THR A 243 10.23 12.78 -19.74
N ARG A 244 11.24 12.93 -18.90
CA ARG A 244 11.39 14.02 -17.93
C ARG A 244 12.71 14.78 -18.18
N GLY A 245 12.70 16.08 -17.94
CA GLY A 245 13.93 16.87 -17.79
C GLY A 245 14.41 16.89 -16.33
N TYR A 246 15.66 17.29 -16.11
CA TYR A 246 16.32 17.31 -14.80
C TYR A 246 15.85 18.41 -13.84
N GLY A 247 15.24 19.48 -14.36
CA GLY A 247 14.81 20.62 -13.56
C GLY A 247 13.86 20.21 -12.42
N ASN A 248 14.18 20.64 -11.21
CA ASN A 248 13.45 20.33 -9.98
C ASN A 248 13.33 18.82 -9.68
N ARG A 249 14.41 18.06 -9.89
CA ARG A 249 14.47 16.62 -9.65
C ARG A 249 15.66 16.24 -8.79
N ASP A 250 15.40 15.57 -7.68
CA ASP A 250 16.44 14.85 -6.95
C ASP A 250 16.34 13.35 -7.20
N PHE A 251 17.32 12.58 -6.76
CA PHE A 251 17.44 11.18 -7.11
C PHE A 251 17.82 10.29 -5.92
N VAL A 252 17.35 9.05 -5.96
CA VAL A 252 17.76 7.97 -5.04
C VAL A 252 18.43 6.87 -5.83
N LEU A 253 19.74 6.72 -5.61
CA LEU A 253 20.62 5.83 -6.36
C LEU A 253 20.65 4.45 -5.70
N LEU A 254 19.76 3.56 -6.12
CA LEU A 254 19.74 2.18 -5.64
C LEU A 254 21.02 1.40 -5.98
N SER A 255 21.78 1.84 -6.99
CA SER A 255 23.11 1.30 -7.32
C SER A 255 24.14 1.47 -6.19
N ARG A 256 23.95 2.43 -5.26
CA ARG A 256 24.80 2.62 -4.08
C ARG A 256 24.43 1.70 -2.92
N TRP A 257 23.25 1.09 -2.97
CA TRP A 257 22.82 0.19 -1.93
C TRP A 257 23.62 -1.12 -1.96
N ARG A 258 24.04 -1.58 -0.78
CA ARG A 258 24.78 -2.83 -0.59
C ARG A 258 23.93 -3.75 0.31
N PRO A 259 23.24 -4.74 -0.26
CA PRO A 259 22.38 -5.63 0.50
C PRO A 259 23.19 -6.61 1.34
N LEU A 260 22.71 -6.92 2.54
CA LEU A 260 22.97 -8.22 3.15
C LEU A 260 22.06 -9.25 2.47
N SER A 261 22.56 -10.43 2.13
CA SER A 261 21.67 -11.53 1.76
C SER A 261 20.84 -11.95 2.97
N TYR A 262 19.64 -12.49 2.74
CA TYR A 262 18.78 -12.97 3.84
C TYR A 262 19.46 -14.06 4.69
N ALA A 263 20.35 -14.85 4.09
CA ALA A 263 21.17 -15.84 4.79
C ALA A 263 22.29 -15.23 5.66
N GLN A 264 22.70 -14.00 5.36
CA GLN A 264 23.69 -13.23 6.14
C GLN A 264 23.03 -12.36 7.23
N ALA A 265 21.72 -12.15 7.17
CA ALA A 265 20.95 -11.55 8.26
C ALA A 265 20.79 -12.59 9.38
N ARG A 266 21.12 -12.22 10.62
CA ARG A 266 21.31 -13.20 11.70
C ARG A 266 20.03 -14.02 12.02
N PRO A 267 20.15 -15.33 12.30
CA PRO A 267 19.01 -16.23 12.56
C PRO A 267 18.31 -16.04 13.91
N ASP A 268 18.84 -15.23 14.83
CA ASP A 268 18.28 -14.91 16.16
C ASP A 268 17.31 -13.73 16.15
N MET A 269 17.12 -13.06 15.00
CA MET A 269 16.15 -12.00 14.86
C MET A 269 14.74 -12.60 14.68
N GLU A 270 13.95 -12.66 15.75
CA GLU A 270 12.53 -13.06 15.68
C GLU A 270 11.74 -12.09 14.78
N TRP A 271 11.62 -12.46 13.51
CA TRP A 271 11.06 -11.63 12.43
C TRP A 271 9.56 -11.37 12.57
N ARG A 272 8.84 -12.10 13.43
CA ARG A 272 7.40 -11.89 13.71
C ARG A 272 7.11 -10.51 14.32
N ASN A 273 8.13 -9.85 14.87
CA ASN A 273 7.99 -8.53 15.52
C ASN A 273 8.22 -7.33 14.58
N VAL A 274 8.61 -7.51 13.30
CA VAL A 274 8.75 -6.38 12.38
C VAL A 274 7.41 -5.95 11.79
N ALA A 275 6.42 -6.85 11.66
CA ALA A 275 5.04 -6.45 11.39
C ALA A 275 4.47 -5.54 12.51
N ALA A 276 4.99 -5.67 13.74
CA ALA A 276 4.66 -4.79 14.86
C ALA A 276 5.41 -3.43 14.81
N LEU A 277 6.58 -3.35 14.15
CA LEU A 277 7.28 -2.09 13.87
C LEU A 277 6.76 -1.39 12.61
N GLU A 278 6.19 -2.13 11.65
CA GLU A 278 5.47 -1.60 10.50
C GLU A 278 4.08 -1.05 10.89
N GLY A 279 3.52 -1.46 12.04
CA GLY A 279 2.25 -0.98 12.59
C GLY A 279 2.36 0.01 13.75
N ALA A 280 3.56 0.38 14.19
CA ALA A 280 3.78 1.24 15.37
C ALA A 280 4.49 2.55 15.01
N PHE A 281 3.96 3.27 14.04
CA PHE A 281 4.06 4.73 14.04
C PHE A 281 2.68 5.26 13.69
N GLU A 282 1.98 5.82 14.67
CA GLU A 282 0.91 6.78 14.39
C GLU A 282 1.50 7.82 13.45
N VAL A 283 1.09 7.77 12.18
CA VAL A 283 1.19 8.92 11.30
C VAL A 283 0.22 9.93 11.90
N THR A 284 0.72 10.80 12.77
CA THR A 284 0.00 12.03 13.07
C THR A 284 0.07 12.88 11.82
N SER A 285 -0.82 12.64 10.86
CA SER A 285 -1.13 13.60 9.82
C SER A 285 -1.77 14.79 10.52
N ARG A 286 -0.96 15.78 10.91
CA ARG A 286 -1.50 17.12 11.18
C ARG A 286 -1.91 17.68 9.83
N LEU A 287 -3.16 17.46 9.45
CA LEU A 287 -3.83 18.38 8.56
C LEU A 287 -3.93 19.72 9.32
N PRO A 288 -3.50 20.86 8.76
CA PRO A 288 -3.76 22.15 9.37
C PRO A 288 -5.27 22.40 9.36
N ASN A 289 -5.90 22.41 10.53
CA ASN A 289 -7.22 23.00 10.69
C ASN A 289 -7.08 24.53 10.54
N GLU A 290 -7.96 25.15 9.75
CA GLU A 290 -7.99 26.59 9.45
C GLU A 290 -8.31 27.51 10.65
N PHE A 291 -8.25 27.03 11.89
CA PHE A 291 -8.41 27.88 13.07
C PHE A 291 -7.36 27.50 14.12
N GLY A 292 -6.34 28.35 14.25
CA GLY A 292 -5.26 28.22 15.21
C GLY A 292 -5.77 28.15 16.65
N GLY A 293 -5.49 27.02 17.31
CA GLY A 293 -5.72 26.82 18.74
C GLY A 293 -5.07 25.52 19.19
N THR A 294 -3.96 25.63 19.93
CA THR A 294 -3.27 24.48 20.53
C THR A 294 -3.97 24.09 21.84
N SER A 295 -4.54 22.90 21.92
CA SER A 295 -4.79 22.22 23.20
C SER A 295 -4.54 20.73 23.06
N THR A 296 -3.54 20.24 23.79
CA THR A 296 -3.19 18.82 23.93
C THR A 296 -3.90 18.26 25.15
N VAL A 297 -4.80 17.29 24.97
CA VAL A 297 -5.31 16.45 26.06
C VAL A 297 -5.07 14.98 25.67
N PRO A 298 -4.38 14.17 26.49
CA PRO A 298 -4.16 12.76 26.21
C PRO A 298 -5.41 11.97 26.61
N VAL A 299 -6.08 11.33 25.64
CA VAL A 299 -7.18 10.40 25.93
C VAL A 299 -6.63 8.98 25.90
N SER A 300 -6.17 8.52 27.07
CA SER A 300 -6.10 7.10 27.39
C SER A 300 -7.22 6.77 28.36
N ARG A 301 -8.28 6.09 27.91
CA ARG A 301 -8.95 4.96 28.59
C ARG A 301 -10.32 4.67 27.96
N ARG A 302 -10.43 3.41 27.52
CA ARG A 302 -11.40 2.40 27.97
C ARG A 302 -12.81 2.92 28.33
N LEU A 303 -13.76 2.52 27.49
CA LEU A 303 -15.19 2.47 27.77
C LEU A 303 -15.45 1.68 29.07
N GLU A 304 -15.81 2.38 30.14
CA GLU A 304 -16.76 1.92 31.16
C GLU A 304 -17.61 3.13 31.55
N GLY A 305 -18.93 2.99 31.40
CA GLY A 305 -19.88 4.03 31.77
C GLY A 305 -20.03 4.13 33.28
N PHE A 306 -20.37 5.32 33.77
CA PHE A 306 -21.38 5.49 34.81
C PHE A 306 -21.97 6.89 34.73
N SER A 307 -23.30 6.90 34.88
CA SER A 307 -24.19 8.04 34.98
C SER A 307 -24.01 8.77 36.32
N THR A 308 -24.13 10.10 36.30
CA THR A 308 -24.68 10.88 37.43
C THR A 308 -25.69 11.90 36.91
N ALA A 309 -26.89 11.81 37.46
CA ALA A 309 -28.09 12.56 37.13
C ALA A 309 -28.14 13.97 37.74
N VAL A 310 -28.89 14.87 37.10
CA VAL A 310 -29.79 15.85 37.74
C VAL A 310 -30.95 16.15 36.78
N GLY A 311 -32.21 16.06 37.26
CA GLY A 311 -33.24 17.02 36.85
C GLY A 311 -34.56 16.55 36.20
N SER A 312 -35.41 15.89 37.00
CA SER A 312 -36.86 16.16 37.11
C SER A 312 -37.91 15.51 36.15
N ARG A 313 -38.93 14.97 36.83
CA ARG A 313 -40.35 14.70 36.49
C ARG A 313 -40.79 13.26 36.11
N VAL A 314 -41.43 12.67 37.12
CA VAL A 314 -42.36 11.51 37.25
C VAL A 314 -43.75 11.87 36.63
N PRO A 315 -44.76 10.97 36.36
CA PRO A 315 -44.96 9.57 36.85
C PRO A 315 -45.42 8.43 35.88
N SER A 316 -45.33 7.21 36.45
CA SER A 316 -46.32 6.07 36.42
C SER A 316 -46.27 5.11 35.21
N ALA A 317 -46.26 3.77 35.30
CA ALA A 317 -46.63 2.74 36.31
C ALA A 317 -45.80 1.43 36.05
N ALA A 318 -45.30 0.73 37.08
CA ALA A 318 -45.82 -0.51 37.72
C ALA A 318 -45.31 -1.88 37.16
N CYS A 319 -44.97 -2.76 38.13
CA CYS A 319 -44.68 -4.23 38.09
C CYS A 319 -43.27 -4.67 37.66
N ALA A 320 -42.38 -5.13 38.58
CA ALA A 320 -42.26 -6.47 39.21
C ALA A 320 -41.77 -7.54 38.18
N THR A 321 -40.71 -8.35 38.30
CA THR A 321 -39.99 -9.01 39.43
C THR A 321 -38.69 -9.69 38.96
N ASP A 322 -37.70 -9.78 39.87
CA ASP A 322 -36.71 -10.84 40.18
C ASP A 322 -35.61 -11.40 39.22
N VAL A 323 -34.34 -11.21 39.68
CA VAL A 323 -33.18 -12.15 39.95
C VAL A 323 -32.87 -13.23 38.87
N VAL A 324 -31.64 -13.48 38.35
CA VAL A 324 -30.39 -14.02 38.97
C VAL A 324 -29.13 -13.81 38.07
N ASP A 325 -27.95 -13.79 38.71
CA ASP A 325 -26.54 -13.50 38.30
C ASP A 325 -25.90 -14.14 37.03
N PRO A 326 -24.77 -13.55 36.54
CA PRO A 326 -23.98 -13.99 35.38
C PRO A 326 -22.73 -14.84 35.70
N VAL A 327 -22.29 -15.65 34.74
CA VAL A 327 -21.06 -16.46 34.78
C VAL A 327 -19.83 -15.61 34.42
N ALA A 328 -18.83 -15.59 35.32
CA ALA A 328 -17.54 -14.92 35.15
C ALA A 328 -16.52 -15.77 34.38
N VAL A 329 -15.79 -15.14 33.46
CA VAL A 329 -14.58 -15.68 32.82
C VAL A 329 -13.34 -15.11 33.51
N ARG A 330 -12.47 -15.98 34.04
CA ARG A 330 -11.18 -15.64 34.64
C ARG A 330 -10.17 -15.22 33.56
N VAL A 331 -9.52 -14.08 33.74
CA VAL A 331 -8.28 -13.71 33.06
C VAL A 331 -7.17 -13.62 34.10
N THR A 332 -6.19 -14.52 34.02
CA THR A 332 -4.94 -14.48 34.77
C THR A 332 -3.91 -13.63 34.04
N CYS A 333 -3.49 -12.50 34.63
CA CYS A 333 -2.31 -11.74 34.21
C CYS A 333 -1.11 -12.16 35.07
N TYR A 334 -0.02 -12.59 34.43
CA TYR A 334 1.29 -12.81 35.08
C TYR A 334 2.22 -11.63 34.79
N GLY A 335 2.90 -11.16 35.83
CA GLY A 335 4.24 -10.58 35.72
C GLY A 335 4.36 -9.05 35.79
N CYS A 336 4.47 -8.51 37.00
CA CYS A 336 5.25 -7.30 37.26
C CYS A 336 6.01 -7.50 38.59
N PRO A 337 7.33 -7.24 38.68
CA PRO A 337 8.15 -7.66 39.81
C PRO A 337 7.89 -6.82 41.07
N ARG A 338 7.68 -7.52 42.19
CA ARG A 338 7.50 -6.95 43.53
C ARG A 338 8.82 -6.42 44.09
N TRP A 339 8.72 -5.24 44.69
CA TRP A 339 9.65 -4.62 45.60
C TRP A 339 9.95 -5.53 46.81
N LEU A 340 11.23 -5.64 47.18
CA LEU A 340 11.72 -6.24 48.43
C LEU A 340 11.66 -5.20 49.56
N PRO A 341 11.18 -5.53 50.77
CA PRO A 341 11.43 -4.71 51.95
C PRO A 341 12.71 -5.16 52.67
N ALA A 342 13.47 -4.17 53.17
CA ALA A 342 14.65 -4.35 54.02
C ALA A 342 14.28 -4.79 55.45
N PRO A 343 15.13 -5.57 56.15
CA PRO A 343 14.96 -5.84 57.57
C PRO A 343 15.78 -4.86 58.44
N TYR A 344 15.16 -4.39 59.52
CA TYR A 344 15.82 -3.69 60.64
C TYR A 344 15.97 -4.66 61.84
N THR A 345 17.21 -4.80 62.29
CA THR A 345 17.74 -5.00 63.67
C THR A 345 17.17 -6.06 64.62
N SER A 346 18.04 -6.95 65.14
CA SER A 346 18.64 -6.85 66.50
C SER A 346 19.39 -8.13 66.91
N ALA A 347 20.66 -7.95 67.32
CA ALA A 347 21.43 -8.63 68.37
C ALA A 347 22.93 -8.40 68.09
#